data_AF-A0A963LWA1-F1
#
_entry.id   AF-A0A963LWA1-F1
#
_cell.length_a   1.000
_cell.length_b   1.000
_cell.length_c   1.000
_cell.angle_alpha   90.00
_cell.angle_beta   90.00
_cell.angle_gamma   90.00
#
_symmetry.space_group_name_H-M   'P 1'
#
loop_
_entity.id
_entity.type
_entity.pdbx_description
1 polymer ?
#
loop_
_entity_poly.entity_id
_entity_poly.type
_entity_poly.pdbx_seq_one_letter_code
_entity_poly.pdbx_strand_id
1 'polypeptide(L)' 'CPVTIANGESDTITPPQAARALALAIGAPYVSLGAVGHSCALQAGAQVNRLLGLQEELA' A
#
# COMPACT_ATOMS: atom_id res chain seq x y z
N CYS A 1 -15.01 -11.44 0.13
CA CYS A 1 -14.71 -10.12 0.73
C CYS A 1 -13.72 -9.39 -0.16
N PRO A 2 -13.94 -8.11 -0.50
CA PRO A 2 -12.99 -7.34 -1.30
C PRO A 2 -11.67 -7.12 -0.54
N VAL A 3 -10.54 -7.20 -1.25
CA VAL A 3 -9.18 -7.04 -0.69
C VAL A 3 -8.41 -6.09 -1.60
N THR A 4 -7.64 -5.18 -1.01
CA THR A 4 -6.65 -4.32 -1.69
C THR A 4 -5.29 -4.57 -1.07
N ILE A 5 -4.24 -4.62 -1.90
CA ILE A 5 -2.86 -4.76 -1.44
C ILE A 5 -2.16 -3.41 -1.61
N ALA A 6 -1.55 -2.90 -0.54
CA ALA A 6 -0.74 -1.70 -0.59
C ALA A 6 0.65 -1.97 -0.01
N ASN A 7 1.70 -1.47 -0.65
CA ASN A 7 3.08 -1.70 -0.21
C ASN A 7 3.95 -0.46 -0.40
N GLY A 8 4.93 -0.28 0.48
CA GLY A 8 6.02 0.65 0.28
C GLY A 8 7.03 0.12 -0.74
N GLU A 9 7.54 0.97 -1.61
CA GLU A 9 8.50 0.57 -2.66
C GLU A 9 9.92 0.33 -2.12
N SER A 10 10.19 0.76 -0.89
CA SER A 10 11.46 0.56 -0.18
C SER A 10 11.35 -0.51 0.92
N ASP A 11 10.27 -1.28 0.99
CA ASP A 11 10.13 -2.37 1.96
C ASP A 11 11.08 -3.53 1.62
N THR A 12 11.95 -3.90 2.56
CA THR A 12 12.88 -5.02 2.44
C THR A 12 12.48 -6.23 3.30
N ILE A 13 11.45 -6.12 4.13
CA ILE A 13 10.86 -7.21 4.93
C ILE A 13 9.76 -7.91 4.13
N THR A 14 8.85 -7.12 3.55
CA THR A 14 7.81 -7.58 2.61
C THR A 14 8.02 -6.88 1.27
N PRO A 15 8.88 -7.41 0.39
CA PRO A 15 9.26 -6.72 -0.83
C PRO A 15 8.08 -6.44 -1.77
N PRO A 16 8.03 -5.26 -2.42
CA PRO A 16 6.91 -4.86 -3.27
C PRO A 16 6.70 -5.80 -4.46
N GLN A 17 7.75 -6.49 -4.94
CA GLN A 17 7.63 -7.48 -6.01
C GLN A 17 6.78 -8.68 -5.59
N ALA A 18 6.94 -9.17 -4.36
CA ALA A 18 6.15 -10.28 -3.84
C ALA A 18 4.69 -9.83 -3.57
N ALA A 19 4.49 -8.63 -3.02
CA ALA A 19 3.16 -8.07 -2.82
C ALA A 19 2.39 -7.87 -4.14
N ARG A 20 3.06 -7.38 -5.19
CA ARG A 20 2.46 -7.29 -6.55
C ARG A 20 2.11 -8.65 -7.12
N ALA A 21 3.00 -9.64 -6.97
CA ALA A 21 2.73 -11.00 -7.43
C ALA A 21 1.50 -11.60 -6.73
N LEU A 22 1.36 -11.38 -5.42
CA LEU A 22 0.16 -11.78 -4.68
C LEU A 22 -1.09 -11.08 -5.19
N ALA A 23 -1.05 -9.75 -5.40
CA ALA A 23 -2.18 -8.98 -5.90
C ALA A 23 -2.66 -9.53 -7.25
N LEU A 24 -1.72 -9.83 -8.15
CA LEU A 24 -2.00 -10.43 -9.44
C LEU A 24 -2.63 -11.84 -9.29
N ALA A 25 -2.08 -12.67 -8.42
CA ALA A 25 -2.53 -14.05 -8.21
C ALA A 25 -3.97 -14.13 -7.69
N ILE A 26 -4.40 -13.16 -6.89
CA ILE A 26 -5.76 -13.13 -6.30
C ILE A 26 -6.72 -12.18 -7.03
N GLY A 27 -6.27 -11.48 -8.08
CA GLY A 27 -7.07 -10.49 -8.79
C GLY A 27 -7.43 -9.26 -7.95
N ALA A 28 -6.57 -8.87 -7.01
CA ALA A 28 -6.78 -7.70 -6.16
C ALA A 28 -6.08 -6.44 -6.72
N PRO A 29 -6.63 -5.23 -6.46
CA PRO A 29 -5.91 -4.00 -6.75
C PRO A 29 -4.60 -3.90 -5.96
N TYR A 30 -3.56 -3.36 -6.60
CA TYR A 30 -2.29 -3.00 -5.97
C TYR A 30 -2.12 -1.49 -5.92
N VAL A 31 -1.75 -0.95 -4.75
CA VAL A 31 -1.48 0.47 -4.52
C VAL A 31 -0.04 0.64 -4.03
N SER A 32 0.74 1.46 -4.75
CA SER A 32 2.04 1.89 -4.25
C SER A 32 1.88 2.98 -3.20
N LEU A 33 2.56 2.86 -2.06
CA LEU A 33 2.62 3.90 -1.03
C LEU A 33 3.82 4.86 -1.23
N GLY A 34 4.51 4.76 -2.37
CA GLY A 34 5.71 5.52 -2.67
C GLY A 34 6.98 4.92 -2.06
N ALA A 35 8.05 5.72 -2.02
CA ALA A 35 9.39 5.31 -1.58
C ALA A 35 9.52 5.16 -0.04
N VAL A 36 8.64 4.37 0.58
CA VAL A 36 8.64 4.07 2.02
C VAL A 36 8.91 2.59 2.29
N GLY A 37 9.39 2.30 3.50
CA GLY A 37 9.71 0.94 3.96
C GLY A 37 8.53 0.22 4.61
N HIS A 38 8.84 -0.84 5.34
CA HIS A 38 7.86 -1.74 5.97
C HIS A 38 6.83 -1.03 6.85
N SER A 39 7.29 -0.10 7.69
CA SER A 39 6.43 0.70 8.56
C SER A 39 5.79 1.88 7.82
N CYS A 40 5.11 1.59 6.71
CA CYS A 40 4.54 2.59 5.81
C CYS A 40 3.55 3.56 6.49
N ALA A 41 2.80 3.12 7.50
CA ALA A 41 1.91 3.99 8.28
C ALA A 41 2.66 5.09 9.04
N LEU A 42 3.91 4.85 9.45
CA LEU A 42 4.75 5.84 10.13
C LEU A 42 5.42 6.81 9.16
N GLN A 43 5.76 6.35 7.95
CA GLN A 43 6.53 7.13 6.97
C GLN A 43 5.66 7.87 5.95
N ALA A 44 4.49 7.31 5.64
CA ALA A 44 3.53 7.79 4.64
C ALA A 44 2.10 7.83 5.23
N GLY A 45 1.97 8.40 6.42
CA GLY A 45 0.69 8.43 7.15
C GLY A 45 -0.46 9.06 6.34
N ALA A 46 -0.19 10.10 5.56
CA ALA A 46 -1.20 10.73 4.72
C ALA A 46 -1.72 9.80 3.60
N GLN A 47 -0.81 9.08 2.92
CA GLN A 47 -1.16 8.13 1.87
C GLN A 47 -1.94 6.94 2.45
N VAL A 48 -1.51 6.42 3.60
CA VAL A 48 -2.19 5.33 4.30
C VAL A 48 -3.57 5.76 4.78
N ASN A 49 -3.70 6.95 5.37
CA ASN A 49 -5.01 7.46 5.81
C ASN A 49 -5.95 7.70 4.63
N ARG A 50 -5.45 8.17 3.48
CA ARG A 50 -6.25 8.29 2.24
C ARG A 50 -6.71 6.92 1.74
N LEU A 51 -5.81 5.93 1.70
CA LEU A 51 -6.14 4.55 1.32
C LEU A 51 -7.24 3.95 2.22
N LEU A 52 -7.21 4.26 3.52
CA LEU A 52 -8.17 3.79 4.51
C LEU A 52 -9.46 4.63 4.57
N GLY A 53 -9.58 5.72 3.79
CA GLY A 53 -10.70 6.64 3.86
C GLY A 53 -10.80 7.42 5.17
N LEU A 54 -9.69 7.57 5.90
CA LEU A 54 -9.58 8.33 7.15
C LEU A 54 -9.26 9.81 6.92
N GLN A 55 -8.91 10.17 5.69
CA GLN A 55 -8.73 11.54 5.24
C GLN A 55 -9.47 11.74 3.92
N GLU A 56 -10.29 12.78 3.84
CA GLU A 56 -10.90 13.21 2.58
C GLU A 56 -9.84 13.88 1.70
N GLU A 57 -9.92 13.65 0.38
CA GLU A 57 -9.27 14.53 -0.58
C GLU A 57 -9.95 15.89 -0.49
N LEU A 58 -9.23 16.91 -0.02
CA LEU A 58 -9.63 18.30 -0.22
C LEU A 58 -9.83 18.50 -1.72
N ALA A 59 -11.08 18.67 -2.12
CA ALA A 59 -11.51 18.95 -3.49
C ALA A 59 -10.89 20.24 -4.02
#